data_AF-A0A960FYE4-F1
#
_entry.id   AF-A0A960FYE4-F1
#
_cell.length_a   1.000
_cell.length_b   1.000
_cell.length_c   1.000
_cell.angle_alpha   90.00
_cell.angle_beta   90.00
_cell.angle_gamma   90.00
#
_symmetry.space_group_name_H-M   'P 1'
#
loop_
_entity.id
_entity.type
_entity.pdbx_description
1 polymer ?
#
loop_
_entity_poly.entity_id
_entity_poly.type
_entity_poly.pdbx_seq_one_letter_code
_entity_poly.pdbx_strand_id
1 'polypeptide(L)' 'MIRWLFADQLGPHFLDDWDGRVLLVESRAVLRRRRFHRAKAQLVVSALRHRAAELGERAVFIQADTYAEAL' A
#
# COMPACT_ATOMS: atom_id res chain seq x y z
N MET A 1 6.72 13.22 10.55
CA MET A 1 6.61 11.76 10.76
C MET A 1 5.70 11.18 9.67
N ILE A 2 5.92 9.95 9.22
CA ILE A 2 5.13 9.31 8.14
C ILE A 2 4.42 8.08 8.70
N ARG A 3 3.14 7.90 8.37
CA ARG A 3 2.38 6.71 8.78
C ARG A 3 2.47 5.62 7.70
N TRP A 4 2.70 4.40 8.13
CA TRP A 4 2.77 3.24 7.24
C TRP A 4 1.41 2.58 7.15
N LEU A 5 0.94 2.28 5.94
CA LEU A 5 -0.23 1.43 5.72
C LEU A 5 0.14 0.24 4.84
N PHE A 6 -0.28 -0.94 5.27
CA PHE A 6 -0.16 -2.16 4.49
C PHE A 6 -1.37 -2.37 3.57
N ALA A 7 -1.24 -3.32 2.64
CA ALA A 7 -2.29 -3.67 1.66
C ALA A 7 -3.64 -4.09 2.28
N ASP A 8 -3.66 -4.50 3.54
CA ASP A 8 -4.85 -4.85 4.31
C ASP A 8 -5.37 -3.69 5.20
N GLN A 9 -4.72 -2.52 5.16
CA GLN A 9 -5.03 -1.34 5.97
C GLN A 9 -5.50 -0.14 5.14
N LEU A 10 -6.26 -0.38 4.07
CA LEU A 10 -6.63 0.68 3.10
C LEU A 10 -7.97 1.36 3.40
N GLY A 11 -8.65 0.95 4.48
CA GLY A 11 -9.89 1.59 4.93
C GLY A 11 -9.66 3.02 5.45
N PRO A 12 -10.68 3.90 5.37
CA PRO A 12 -10.56 5.28 5.85
C PRO A 12 -10.24 5.36 7.36
N HIS A 13 -10.79 4.45 8.15
CA HIS A 13 -10.64 4.39 9.61
C HIS A 13 -9.18 4.23 10.09
N PHE A 14 -8.25 3.77 9.25
CA PHE A 14 -6.83 3.73 9.60
C PHE A 14 -6.17 5.11 9.61
N LEU A 15 -6.86 6.15 9.15
CA LEU A 15 -6.39 7.53 9.06
C LEU A 15 -7.28 8.53 9.81
N ASP A 16 -8.27 8.09 10.60
CA ASP A 16 -9.19 9.01 11.30
C ASP A 16 -8.46 9.97 12.24
N ASP A 17 -7.33 9.53 12.80
CA ASP A 17 -6.43 10.30 13.69
C ASP A 17 -5.17 10.81 12.97
N TRP A 18 -5.11 10.76 11.63
CA TRP A 18 -3.91 11.09 10.88
C TRP A 18 -4.20 11.82 9.56
N ASP A 19 -3.83 13.10 9.53
CA ASP A 19 -3.88 13.98 8.36
C ASP A 19 -2.52 14.10 7.63
N GLY A 20 -1.45 13.55 8.18
CA GLY A 20 -0.09 13.64 7.64
C GLY A 20 0.19 12.75 6.41
N ARG A 21 1.48 12.65 6.06
CA ARG A 21 2.00 11.81 4.96
C ARG A 21 1.79 10.32 5.27
N VAL A 22 1.52 9.54 4.23
CA VAL A 22 1.27 8.10 4.32
C VAL A 22 2.19 7.36 3.36
N LEU A 23 2.93 6.37 3.85
CA LEU A 23 3.72 5.47 3.03
C LEU A 23 2.88 4.25 2.63
N LEU A 24 2.85 3.98 1.33
CA LEU A 24 2.24 2.80 0.72
C LEU A 24 3.28 2.10 -0.14
N VAL A 25 3.43 0.78 0.01
CA VAL A 25 4.44 0.00 -0.72
C VAL A 25 3.78 -1.14 -1.51
N GLU A 26 3.94 -1.12 -2.84
CA GLU A 26 3.59 -2.23 -3.74
C GLU A 26 4.78 -3.19 -3.83
N SER A 27 4.87 -4.16 -2.91
CA SER A 27 5.96 -5.18 -2.92
C SER A 27 5.64 -6.36 -3.83
N ARG A 28 6.48 -6.58 -4.86
CA ARG A 28 6.33 -7.71 -5.80
C ARG A 28 6.63 -9.05 -5.15
N ALA A 29 7.59 -9.11 -4.21
CA ALA A 29 7.94 -10.34 -3.50
C ALA A 29 6.75 -10.89 -2.69
N VAL A 30 5.89 -10.03 -2.13
CA VAL A 30 4.68 -10.47 -1.40
C VAL A 30 3.71 -11.21 -2.32
N LEU A 31 3.55 -10.75 -3.57
CA LEU A 31 2.70 -11.39 -4.56
C LEU A 31 3.30 -12.72 -5.07
N ARG A 32 4.64 -12.86 -5.05
CA ARG A 32 5.37 -14.06 -5.48
C ARG A 32 5.48 -15.14 -4.40
N ARG A 33 5.62 -14.77 -3.12
CA ARG A 33 5.96 -15.71 -2.03
C ARG A 33 4.84 -16.68 -1.63
N ARG A 34 3.59 -16.42 -2.02
CA ARG A 34 2.44 -17.29 -1.76
C ARG A 34 1.66 -17.50 -3.04
N ARG A 35 1.00 -18.66 -3.16
CA ARG A 35 0.05 -18.94 -4.24
C ARG A 35 -1.17 -18.04 -4.07
N PHE A 36 -1.07 -16.80 -4.54
CA PHE A 36 -2.19 -15.88 -4.59
C PHE A 36 -3.13 -16.31 -5.71
N HIS A 37 -4.42 -16.38 -5.42
CA HIS A 37 -5.40 -16.38 -6.48
C HIS A 37 -5.24 -15.08 -7.28
N ARG A 38 -5.19 -15.17 -8.61
CA ARG A 38 -4.91 -14.02 -9.49
C ARG A 38 -5.85 -12.85 -9.22
N ALA A 39 -7.13 -13.12 -8.96
CA ALA A 39 -8.11 -12.10 -8.60
C ALA A 39 -7.77 -11.38 -7.29
N LYS A 40 -7.30 -12.10 -6.26
CA LYS A 40 -6.91 -11.50 -4.98
C LYS A 40 -5.67 -10.61 -5.16
N ALA A 41 -4.68 -11.08 -5.92
CA ALA A 41 -3.47 -10.29 -6.20
C ALA A 41 -3.83 -8.98 -6.92
N GLN A 42 -4.67 -9.05 -7.96
CA GLN A 42 -5.11 -7.85 -8.67
C GLN A 42 -5.97 -6.93 -7.81
N LEU A 43 -6.85 -7.47 -6.97
CA LEU A 43 -7.62 -6.67 -6.03
C LEU A 43 -6.71 -5.86 -5.11
N VAL A 44 -5.68 -6.51 -4.53
CA VAL A 44 -4.72 -5.84 -3.64
C VAL A 44 -3.93 -4.74 -4.36
N VAL A 45 -3.42 -5.03 -5.56
CA VAL A 45 -2.66 -4.04 -6.35
C VAL A 45 -3.55 -2.87 -6.74
N SER A 46 -4.77 -3.15 -7.19
CA SER A 46 -5.76 -2.13 -7.53
C SER A 46 -6.07 -1.25 -6.32
N ALA A 47 -6.41 -1.85 -5.18
CA ALA A 47 -6.73 -1.13 -3.95
C ALA A 47 -5.59 -0.21 -3.49
N LEU A 48 -4.33 -0.67 -3.54
CA LEU A 48 -3.17 0.15 -3.20
C LEU A 48 -3.06 1.39 -4.10
N ARG A 49 -3.20 1.20 -5.42
CA ARG A 49 -3.09 2.30 -6.39
C ARG A 49 -4.24 3.29 -6.28
N HIS A 50 -5.46 2.80 -6.10
CA HIS A 50 -6.62 3.64 -5.83
C HIS A 50 -6.44 4.44 -4.54
N ARG A 51 -5.94 3.80 -3.47
CA ARG A 51 -5.71 4.50 -2.19
C ARG A 51 -4.63 5.57 -2.31
N ALA A 52 -3.55 5.29 -3.05
CA ALA A 52 -2.53 6.30 -3.33
C ALA A 52 -3.11 7.49 -4.10
N ALA A 53 -3.98 7.24 -5.10
CA ALA A 53 -4.65 8.29 -5.86
C ALA A 53 -5.62 9.12 -4.99
N GLU A 54 -6.39 8.48 -4.10
CA GLU A 54 -7.28 9.17 -3.14
C GLU A 54 -6.53 10.08 -2.17
N LEU A 55 -5.34 9.66 -1.73
CA LEU A 55 -4.52 10.42 -0.80
C LEU A 55 -3.74 11.57 -1.47
N GLY A 56 -3.56 11.51 -2.79
CA GLY A 56 -2.85 12.53 -3.57
C GLY A 56 -1.46 12.82 -3.01
N GLU A 57 -1.15 14.11 -2.79
CA GLU A 57 0.13 14.59 -2.26
C GLU A 57 0.51 14.01 -0.89
N ARG A 58 -0.47 13.50 -0.13
CA ARG A 58 -0.21 12.85 1.15
C ARG A 58 0.46 11.50 0.97
N ALA A 59 0.25 10.82 -0.15
CA ALA A 59 0.85 9.52 -0.41
C ALA A 59 2.32 9.64 -0.77
N VAL A 60 3.13 8.77 -0.17
CA VAL A 60 4.43 8.33 -0.68
C VAL A 60 4.19 6.91 -1.16
N PHE A 61 4.08 6.73 -2.48
CA PHE A 61 3.82 5.43 -3.07
C PHE A 61 5.10 4.86 -3.70
N ILE A 62 5.59 3.74 -3.16
CA ILE A 62 6.83 3.10 -3.61
C ILE A 62 6.49 1.74 -4.22
N GLN A 63 7.00 1.50 -5.42
CA GLN A 63 6.98 0.18 -6.04
C GLN A 63 8.36 -0.44 -5.88
N ALA A 64 8.44 -1.58 -5.21
CA ALA A 64 9.70 -2.24 -4.88
C ALA A 64 9.56 -3.76 -4.99
N ASP A 65 10.69 -4.47 -5.09
CA ASP A 65 10.63 -5.94 -5.02
C ASP A 65 10.33 -6.36 -3.58
N THR A 66 11.05 -5.80 -2.60
CA THR A 66 10.88 -6.08 -1.16
C THR A 66 10.48 -4.84 -0.36
N TYR A 67 9.97 -5.02 0.88
CA TYR A 67 9.71 -3.90 1.79
C TYR A 67 11.00 -3.20 2.27
N ALA A 68 12.13 -3.92 2.29
CA ALA A 68 13.41 -3.37 2.73
C ALA A 68 13.96 -2.31 1.78
N GLU A 69 13.64 -2.39 0.49
CA GLU A 69 13.98 -1.37 -0.51
C GLU A 69 13.19 -0.06 -0.35
N ALA A 70 12.14 -0.06 0.46
CA ALA A 70 11.28 1.10 0.71
C ALA A 70 11.58 1.80 2.06
N LEU A 71 12.51 1.27 2.85
CA LEU A 71 13.00 1.82 4.12
C LEU A 71 14.26 2.66 3.89
#